data_AF-A0A2S7PAR7-F1
#
_entry.id   AF-A0A2S7PAR7-F1
#
_cell.length_a   1.000
_cell.length_b   1.000
_cell.length_c   1.000
_cell.angle_alpha   90.00
_cell.angle_beta   90.00
_cell.angle_gamma   90.00
#
_symmetry.space_group_name_H-M   'P 1'
#
loop_
_entity.id
_entity.type
_entity.pdbx_description
1 polymer ?
#
loop_
_entity_poly.entity_id
_entity_poly.type
_entity_poly.pdbx_seq_one_letter_code
_entity_poly.pdbx_strand_id
1 'polypeptide(L)'
;MSFPASNILLSDAMHKDHQGLAASLVNTVINYSISIGLGIAGTVEVYVNNGGKDVLKGYRGAQYTGVGLAGLGLASSILFAFSERAHRAKERKKAREEAV
;
A
#
# COMPACT_ATOMS: atom_id res chain seq x y z
N MET A 1 4.49 -8.12 2.44
CA MET A 1 4.44 -6.79 3.05
C MET A 1 5.59 -6.66 4.05
N SER A 2 6.25 -5.51 4.13
CA SER A 2 7.32 -5.26 5.11
C SER A 2 6.72 -4.70 6.41
N PHE A 3 6.08 -5.57 7.19
CA PHE A 3 5.58 -5.25 8.54
C PHE A 3 6.64 -4.55 9.41
N PRO A 4 7.92 -4.99 9.43
CA PRO A 4 8.95 -4.32 10.22
C PRO A 4 9.26 -2.90 9.74
N ALA A 5 9.28 -2.67 8.42
CA ALA A 5 9.57 -1.33 7.90
C ALA A 5 8.45 -0.35 8.23
N SER A 6 7.18 -0.73 8.04
CA SER A 6 6.04 0.13 8.40
C SER A 6 6.03 0.47 9.89
N ASN A 7 6.36 -0.52 10.73
CA ASN A 7 6.40 -0.32 12.18
C ASN A 7 7.53 0.64 12.59
N ILE A 8 8.74 0.50 12.02
CA ILE A 8 9.87 1.41 12.29
C ILE A 8 9.50 2.83 11.85
N LEU A 9 9.00 2.98 10.62
CA LEU A 9 8.71 4.28 10.01
C LEU A 9 7.66 5.06 10.82
N LEU A 10 6.61 4.39 11.29
CA LEU A 10 5.59 5.01 12.13
C LEU A 10 6.06 5.22 13.58
N SER A 11 6.84 4.28 14.14
CA SER A 11 7.35 4.40 15.51
C SER A 11 8.36 5.53 15.67
N ASP A 12 9.12 5.86 14.60
CA ASP A 12 10.08 6.97 14.58
C ASP A 12 9.38 8.34 14.57
N ALA A 13 8.16 8.41 14.03
CA ALA A 13 7.32 9.61 14.05
C ALA A 13 6.60 9.84 15.40
N MET A 14 6.75 8.92 16.37
CA MET A 14 6.04 8.93 17.64
C MET A 14 7.02 9.07 18.82
N HIS A 15 6.56 9.70 19.91
CA HIS A 15 7.32 9.70 21.17
C HIS A 15 7.49 8.27 21.70
N LYS A 16 8.61 8.02 22.41
CA LYS A 16 9.00 6.70 22.91
C LYS A 16 7.88 5.99 23.70
N ASP A 17 7.09 6.73 24.46
CA ASP A 17 6.00 6.18 25.28
C ASP A 17 4.79 5.68 24.47
N HIS A 18 4.71 6.02 23.18
CA HIS A 18 3.57 5.69 22.31
C HIS A 18 3.91 4.75 21.15
N GLN A 19 5.11 4.18 21.13
CA GLN A 19 5.52 3.26 20.06
C GLN A 19 4.70 1.94 20.06
N GLY A 20 4.18 1.53 21.23
CA GLY A 20 3.22 0.42 21.31
C GLY A 20 1.91 0.71 20.58
N LEU A 21 1.47 1.97 20.53
CA LEU A 21 0.29 2.40 19.76
C LEU A 21 0.59 2.43 18.25
N ALA A 22 1.81 2.79 17.85
CA ALA A 22 2.24 2.70 16.46
C ALA A 22 2.15 1.25 15.95
N ALA A 23 2.64 0.29 16.74
CA ALA A 23 2.59 -1.12 16.38
C ALA A 23 1.17 -1.68 16.24
N SER A 24 0.26 -1.34 17.17
CA SER A 24 -1.14 -1.77 17.09
C SER A 24 -1.86 -1.13 15.90
N LEU A 25 -1.56 0.14 15.58
CA LEU A 25 -2.11 0.82 14.41
C LEU A 25 -1.64 0.16 13.11
N VAL A 26 -0.34 -0.13 12.97
CA VAL A 26 0.20 -0.85 11.79
C VAL A 26 -0.50 -2.20 11.62
N ASN A 27 -0.62 -2.98 12.70
CA ASN A 27 -1.29 -4.28 12.66
C ASN A 27 -2.77 -4.15 12.26
N THR A 28 -3.47 -3.15 12.82
CA THR A 28 -4.87 -2.88 12.48
C THR A 28 -5.02 -2.55 11.00
N VAL A 29 -4.22 -1.63 10.48
CA VAL A 29 -4.24 -1.24 9.07
C VAL A 29 -3.98 -2.44 8.17
N ILE A 30 -3.01 -3.30 8.50
CA ILE A 30 -2.71 -4.51 7.72
C ILE A 30 -3.89 -5.48 7.73
N ASN A 31 -4.45 -5.78 8.91
CA ASN A 31 -5.56 -6.74 9.02
C ASN A 31 -6.80 -6.25 8.28
N TYR A 32 -7.17 -4.97 8.43
CA TYR A 32 -8.28 -4.39 7.68
C TYR A 32 -8.02 -4.38 6.17
N SER A 33 -6.79 -4.10 5.74
CA SER A 33 -6.43 -4.12 4.31
C SER A 33 -6.57 -5.52 3.71
N ILE A 34 -6.17 -6.57 4.44
CA ILE A 34 -6.33 -7.97 4.00
C ILE A 34 -7.82 -8.31 3.88
N SER A 35 -8.63 -7.96 4.88
CA SER A 35 -10.07 -8.19 4.86
C SER A 35 -10.76 -7.49 3.69
N ILE A 36 -10.40 -6.22 3.42
CA ILE A 36 -10.95 -5.47 2.29
C ILE A 36 -10.52 -6.10 0.96
N GLY A 37 -9.23 -6.41 0.80
CA GLY A 37 -8.70 -7.04 -0.42
C GLY A 37 -9.37 -8.38 -0.71
N LEU A 38 -9.54 -9.21 0.32
CA LEU A 38 -10.26 -10.49 0.20
C LEU A 38 -11.73 -10.29 -0.11
N GLY A 39 -12.41 -9.30 0.50
CA GLY A 39 -13.80 -8.97 0.22
C GLY A 39 -14.03 -8.56 -1.24
N ILE A 40 -13.15 -7.72 -1.79
CA ILE A 40 -13.18 -7.33 -3.21
C ILE A 40 -12.92 -8.55 -4.10
N ALA A 41 -11.88 -9.35 -3.80
CA ALA A 41 -11.56 -10.54 -4.59
C ALA A 41 -12.70 -11.57 -4.61
N GLY A 42 -13.32 -11.84 -3.45
CA GLY A 42 -14.47 -12.73 -3.34
C GLY A 42 -15.71 -12.20 -4.07
N THR A 43 -15.93 -10.88 -4.06
CA THR A 43 -17.00 -10.27 -4.86
C THR A 43 -16.75 -10.52 -6.35
N VAL A 44 -15.53 -10.27 -6.84
CA VAL A 44 -15.19 -10.53 -8.25
C VAL A 44 -15.34 -12.02 -8.59
N GLU A 45 -14.90 -12.92 -7.71
CA GLU A 45 -15.05 -14.36 -7.91
C GLU A 45 -16.52 -14.75 -8.11
N VAL A 46 -17.42 -14.32 -7.23
CA VAL A 46 -18.86 -14.66 -7.28
C VAL A 46 -19.53 -14.13 -8.55
N TYR A 47 -19.24 -12.89 -8.94
CA TYR A 47 -19.85 -12.26 -10.11
C TYR A 47 -19.29 -12.78 -11.43
N VAL A 48 -18.02 -13.20 -11.49
CA VAL A 48 -17.38 -13.72 -12.72
C VAL A 48 -17.64 -15.22 -12.93
N ASN A 49 -17.97 -15.96 -11.87
CA ASN A 49 -18.26 -17.39 -11.92
C ASN A 49 -19.66 -17.72 -12.52
N ASN A 50 -20.42 -16.75 -13.03
CA ASN A 50 -21.73 -16.99 -13.69
C ASN A 50 -22.68 -17.89 -12.85
N GLY A 51 -22.71 -17.70 -11.52
CA GLY A 51 -23.52 -18.52 -10.62
C GLY A 51 -22.99 -19.94 -10.38
N GLY A 52 -21.69 -20.19 -10.56
CA GLY A 52 -21.06 -21.49 -10.27
C GLY A 52 -20.75 -22.34 -11.50
N LYS A 53 -21.06 -21.86 -12.71
CA LYS A 53 -20.86 -22.59 -13.96
C LYS A 53 -19.43 -22.48 -14.50
N ASP A 54 -18.71 -21.42 -14.10
CA ASP A 54 -17.38 -21.07 -14.61
C ASP A 54 -16.38 -20.83 -13.47
N VAL A 55 -16.21 -21.81 -12.59
CA VAL A 55 -15.40 -21.68 -11.36
C VAL A 55 -13.95 -21.28 -11.67
N LEU A 56 -13.40 -21.84 -12.74
CA LEU A 56 -12.05 -21.50 -13.21
C LEU A 56 -11.91 -20.03 -13.62
N LYS A 57 -12.98 -19.44 -14.18
CA LYS A 57 -13.02 -18.02 -14.55
C LYS A 57 -13.15 -17.15 -13.31
N GLY A 58 -13.91 -17.58 -12.31
CA GLY A 58 -14.00 -16.95 -10.99
C GLY A 58 -12.63 -16.82 -10.32
N TYR A 59 -11.88 -17.93 -10.19
CA TYR A 59 -10.52 -17.92 -9.62
C TYR A 59 -9.56 -17.00 -10.37
N ARG A 60 -9.59 -17.05 -11.72
CA ARG A 60 -8.78 -16.14 -12.54
C ARG A 60 -9.18 -14.68 -12.32
N GLY A 61 -10.49 -14.40 -12.21
CA GLY A 61 -11.00 -13.07 -11.90
C GLY A 61 -10.48 -12.54 -10.56
N ALA A 62 -10.53 -13.35 -9.50
CA ALA A 62 -9.95 -13.01 -8.21
C ALA A 62 -8.44 -12.76 -8.29
N GLN A 63 -7.70 -13.60 -9.03
CA GLN A 63 -6.26 -13.41 -9.26
C GLN A 63 -5.96 -12.11 -10.01
N TYR A 64 -6.70 -11.78 -11.07
CA TYR A 64 -6.52 -10.53 -11.81
C TYR A 64 -6.83 -9.30 -10.95
N THR A 65 -7.81 -9.38 -10.05
CA THR A 65 -8.07 -8.34 -9.05
C THR A 65 -6.85 -8.13 -8.16
N GLY A 66 -6.25 -9.22 -7.65
CA GLY A 66 -5.01 -9.15 -6.87
C GLY A 66 -3.85 -8.51 -7.64
N VAL A 67 -3.66 -8.89 -8.90
CA VAL A 67 -2.63 -8.30 -9.79
C VAL A 67 -2.90 -6.80 -10.02
N GLY A 68 -4.15 -6.40 -10.24
CA GLY A 68 -4.54 -5.00 -10.40
C GLY A 68 -4.25 -4.16 -9.15
N LEU A 69 -4.64 -4.66 -7.97
CA LEU A 69 -4.36 -4.00 -6.69
C LEU A 69 -2.86 -3.90 -6.41
N ALA A 70 -2.08 -4.94 -6.73
CA ALA A 70 -0.63 -4.91 -6.62
C ALA A 70 -0.01 -3.88 -7.58
N GLY A 71 -0.51 -3.80 -8.82
CA GLY A 71 -0.11 -2.80 -9.80
C GLY A 71 -0.36 -1.37 -9.34
N LEU A 72 -1.51 -1.09 -8.74
CA LEU A 72 -1.83 0.22 -8.14
C LEU A 72 -0.90 0.57 -6.97
N GLY A 73 -0.53 -0.42 -6.15
CA GLY A 73 0.45 -0.26 -5.08
C GLY A 73 1.84 0.10 -5.62
N LEU A 74 2.29 -0.60 -6.67
CA LEU A 74 3.54 -0.29 -7.35
C LEU A 74 3.52 1.11 -8.00
N ALA A 75 2.44 1.47 -8.68
CA ALA A 75 2.28 2.78 -9.29
C ALA A 75 2.37 3.89 -8.23
N SER A 76 1.67 3.74 -7.10
CA SER A 76 1.73 4.68 -5.98
C SER A 76 3.15 4.81 -5.42
N SER A 77 3.86 3.70 -5.25
CA SER A 77 5.26 3.69 -4.78
C SER A 77 6.21 4.42 -5.73
N ILE A 78 6.06 4.19 -7.04
CA ILE A 78 6.85 4.85 -8.07
C ILE A 78 6.57 6.36 -8.10
N LEU A 79 5.29 6.75 -8.06
CA LEU A 79 4.88 8.16 -8.03
C LEU A 79 5.44 8.88 -6.81
N PHE A 80 5.40 8.25 -5.64
CA PHE A 80 5.99 8.80 -4.42
C PHE A 80 7.51 8.94 -4.53
N ALA A 81 8.21 7.94 -5.05
CA ALA A 81 9.65 8.02 -5.25
C ALA A 81 10.05 9.15 -6.21
N PHE A 82 9.27 9.37 -7.27
CA PHE A 82 9.48 10.49 -8.18
C PHE A 82 9.17 11.85 -7.54
N SER A 83 8.08 11.97 -6.80
CA SER A 83 7.72 13.22 -6.12
C SER A 83 8.77 13.60 -5.08
N GLU A 84 9.28 12.63 -4.31
CA GLU A 84 10.31 12.86 -3.31
C GLU A 84 11.65 13.27 -3.94
N ARG A 85 12.06 12.63 -5.04
CA ARG A 85 13.25 13.05 -5.81
C ARG A 85 13.10 14.48 -6.34
N ALA A 86 11.93 14.82 -6.87
CA ALA A 86 11.65 16.17 -7.36
C ALA A 86 11.67 17.21 -6.23
N HIS A 87 11.14 16.88 -5.05
CA HIS A 87 11.18 17.74 -3.88
C HIS A 87 12.63 18.03 -3.43
N ARG A 88 13.43 16.97 -3.25
CA ARG A 88 14.84 17.08 -2.86
C ARG A 88 15.68 17.85 -3.88
N ALA A 89 15.38 17.73 -5.18
CA ALA A 89 16.05 18.50 -6.22
C ALA A 89 15.74 20.00 -6.16
N LYS A 90 14.49 20.37 -5.82
CA LYS A 90 14.10 21.77 -5.61
C LYS A 90 14.77 22.37 -4.38
N GLU A 91 14.82 21.63 -3.27
CA GLU A 91 15.49 22.08 -2.04
C GLU A 91 16.98 22.32 -2.26
N ARG A 92 17.67 21.42 -2.97
CA ARG A 92 19.09 21.59 -3.32
C ARG A 92 19.34 22.83 -4.19
N LYS A 93 18.43 23.17 -5.11
CA LYS A 93 18.54 24.39 -5.92
C LYS A 93 18.39 25.63 -5.06
N LYS A 94 17.35 25.69 -4.20
CA LYS A 94 17.15 26.80 -3.27
C LYS A 94 18.34 27.03 -2.35
N ALA A 95 18.86 25.96 -1.74
CA ALA A 95 20.03 26.06 -0.86
C ALA A 95 21.29 26.55 -1.58
N ARG A 96 21.42 26.30 -2.89
CA ARG A 96 22.53 26.81 -3.71
C ARG A 96 22.33 28.27 -4.12
N GLU A 97 21.10 28.71 -4.34
CA GLU A 97 20.76 30.11 -4.63
C GLU A 97 20.89 31.00 -3.38
N GLU A 98 20.56 30.49 -2.20
CA GLU A 98 20.73 31.21 -0.92
C GLU A 98 22.20 31.30 -0.46
N ALA A 99 23.08 30.47 -1.02
CA ALA A 99 24.51 30.43 -0.68
C ALA A 99 25.42 31.26 -1.61
N VAL A 100 24.85 31.96 -2.59
CA VAL A 100 25.54 32.84 -3.57
C VAL A 100 25.11 34.27 -3.34
#